data_AF-T2M6W7-F1
#
_entry.id   AF-T2M6W7-F1
#
_cell.length_a   1.000
_cell.length_b   1.000
_cell.length_c   1.000
_cell.angle_alpha   90.00
_cell.angle_beta   90.00
_cell.angle_gamma   90.00
#
_symmetry.space_group_name_H-M   'P 1'
#
loop_
_entity.id
_entity.type
_entity.pdbx_description
1 polymer ?
#
loop_
_entity_poly.entity_id
_entity_poly.type
_entity_poly.pdbx_seq_one_letter_code
_entity_poly.pdbx_strand_id
1 'polypeptide(L)'
;LVVQDHFKMDPSYTGLLGMDTPFCYFIQSGQHRDQCVARKTMRDFVEFENGDQVTKAAMMSYSYLSAIGNMDEAFKAIKSIKSPSVWENMARMCVKTKRLDVAFVCLGNMGNAAAVKAIRDAQLSEVEVDAHVAMLAIQVGMHEEAEQLYKNCHRYDLLNIFYQASNNWTQAIECAEKHDRIHLRTTFYCYGQYLEDLGNKEGAVENFEKSGTFRFEVPRMMMDDVDELQAYILKRKDKELMKWWARYLESLGDMEAALFFYKQSEDYLSMVRIHCFCENMKEAEQLCQDTGDKAACYHLACQFEISGNIPKSIHFFSRAQCYSNAIRLAKEKQLDQELMNLSMLSTQEDMLSCAQYFEEKGGMDDKAIALYHRGGSVSKAIDLAFSSKQFGALQLISDDLDENVDPQVLHKCADFFIENDQFDKAVNLLIASKKFEEALRMCLDHDIQITEEIAEKMTFPKEHSDAKYRLYLLEKIGECAYKQGSFHLATKKFTQAGNKMKAMKSLLKSGDTEKIVFFAGVSRQKEICNGLTN
;
A
#
# COMPACT_ATOMS: atom_id res chain seq x y z
N LEU A 1 41.43 -47.05 4.92
CA LEU A 1 41.41 -47.30 3.46
C LEU A 1 40.98 -46.01 2.79
N VAL A 2 41.88 -45.34 2.07
CA VAL A 2 41.50 -44.16 1.28
C VAL A 2 41.02 -44.65 -0.08
N VAL A 3 39.73 -44.51 -0.35
CA VAL A 3 39.11 -44.94 -1.61
C VAL A 3 39.27 -43.79 -2.60
N GLN A 4 40.10 -43.97 -3.63
CA GLN A 4 40.30 -42.95 -4.67
C GLN A 4 39.20 -42.98 -5.72
N ASP A 5 38.74 -44.15 -6.17
CA ASP A 5 37.72 -44.27 -7.21
C ASP A 5 36.83 -45.49 -6.94
N HIS A 6 35.57 -45.41 -7.38
CA HIS A 6 34.63 -46.53 -7.37
C HIS A 6 33.85 -46.56 -8.68
N PHE A 7 33.63 -47.74 -9.23
CA PHE A 7 32.75 -47.90 -10.38
C PHE A 7 32.11 -49.28 -10.38
N LYS A 8 30.94 -49.36 -10.99
CA LYS A 8 30.30 -50.65 -11.26
C LYS A 8 31.10 -51.36 -12.35
N MET A 9 31.43 -52.63 -12.12
CA MET A 9 32.01 -53.50 -13.15
C MET A 9 30.99 -53.67 -14.27
N ASP A 10 31.44 -53.53 -15.51
CA ASP A 10 30.62 -53.85 -16.68
C ASP A 10 30.24 -55.34 -16.63
N PRO A 11 28.99 -55.73 -16.94
CA PRO A 11 28.58 -57.14 -16.97
C PRO A 11 29.44 -58.03 -17.87
N SER A 12 30.12 -57.43 -18.86
CA SER A 12 31.04 -58.14 -19.76
C SER A 12 32.40 -58.46 -19.14
N TYR A 13 32.74 -57.89 -17.97
CA TYR A 13 34.01 -58.12 -17.27
C TYR A 13 33.88 -59.27 -16.27
N THR A 14 34.75 -60.26 -16.39
CA THR A 14 34.79 -61.45 -15.51
C THR A 14 35.77 -61.31 -14.34
N GLY A 15 36.79 -60.45 -14.47
CA GLY A 15 37.76 -60.22 -13.40
C GLY A 15 38.79 -59.15 -13.75
N LEU A 16 39.51 -58.65 -12.74
CA LEU A 16 40.65 -57.73 -12.92
C LEU A 16 41.91 -58.55 -13.20
N LEU A 17 42.57 -58.28 -14.32
CA LEU A 17 43.82 -58.95 -14.74
C LEU A 17 45.05 -58.26 -14.17
N GLY A 18 45.06 -56.93 -14.11
CA GLY A 18 46.17 -56.14 -13.61
C GLY A 18 45.96 -54.65 -13.76
N MET A 19 46.88 -53.85 -13.23
CA MET A 19 46.87 -52.39 -13.33
C MET A 19 48.25 -51.92 -13.77
N ASP A 20 48.30 -51.07 -14.79
CA ASP A 20 49.51 -50.34 -15.21
C ASP A 20 49.12 -48.93 -15.59
N THR A 21 49.65 -47.92 -14.89
CA THR A 21 49.20 -46.53 -15.01
C THR A 21 49.37 -46.03 -16.45
N PRO A 22 48.29 -45.56 -17.12
CA PRO A 22 47.02 -45.09 -16.57
C PRO A 22 45.83 -46.04 -16.66
N PHE A 23 46.01 -47.33 -16.93
CA PHE A 23 44.94 -48.29 -17.22
C PHE A 23 44.76 -49.40 -16.16
N CYS A 24 43.51 -49.79 -15.97
CA CYS A 24 43.11 -51.04 -15.34
C CYS A 24 42.71 -52.03 -16.44
N TYR A 25 43.27 -53.24 -16.41
CA TYR A 25 43.02 -54.29 -17.40
C TYR A 25 42.06 -55.33 -16.82
N PHE A 26 40.99 -55.62 -17.55
CA PHE A 26 39.92 -56.56 -17.18
C PHE A 26 39.83 -57.70 -18.18
N ILE A 27 39.45 -58.88 -17.69
CA ILE A 27 39.14 -60.03 -18.54
C ILE A 27 37.72 -59.88 -19.05
N GLN A 28 37.54 -59.86 -20.36
CA GLN A 28 36.22 -59.73 -20.99
C GLN A 28 35.69 -61.10 -21.42
N SER A 29 34.48 -61.48 -21.00
CA SER A 29 33.81 -62.69 -21.52
C SER A 29 32.99 -62.32 -22.76
N GLY A 30 33.55 -62.56 -23.96
CA GLY A 30 32.89 -62.28 -25.25
C GLY A 30 33.55 -63.03 -26.43
N GLN A 31 32.75 -63.37 -27.45
CA GLN A 31 32.89 -64.51 -28.40
C GLN A 31 34.05 -64.48 -29.42
N HIS A 32 34.96 -63.50 -29.40
CA HIS A 32 36.08 -63.41 -30.35
C HIS A 32 37.41 -63.81 -29.70
N ARG A 33 38.09 -64.82 -30.25
CA ARG A 33 39.33 -65.42 -29.73
C ARG A 33 40.53 -64.45 -29.61
N ASP A 34 40.44 -63.23 -30.16
CA ASP A 34 41.59 -62.32 -30.28
C ASP A 34 41.53 -61.09 -29.35
N GLN A 35 40.46 -60.87 -28.58
CA GLN A 35 40.38 -59.75 -27.61
C GLN A 35 39.79 -60.21 -26.27
N CYS A 36 40.62 -60.90 -25.48
CA CYS A 36 40.26 -61.35 -24.12
C CYS A 36 40.47 -60.28 -23.04
N VAL A 37 41.00 -59.10 -23.39
CA VAL A 37 41.40 -58.06 -22.44
C VAL A 37 40.75 -56.71 -22.79
N ALA A 38 39.93 -56.20 -21.87
CA ALA A 38 39.44 -54.83 -21.90
C ALA A 38 40.35 -53.93 -21.07
N ARG A 39 40.55 -52.68 -21.50
CA ARG A 39 41.27 -51.67 -20.72
C ARG A 39 40.30 -50.56 -20.31
N LYS A 40 40.45 -50.06 -19.09
CA LYS A 40 39.73 -48.89 -18.58
C LYS A 40 40.71 -47.88 -18.02
N THR A 41 40.57 -46.63 -18.44
CA THR A 41 41.42 -45.54 -17.96
C THR A 41 41.06 -45.17 -16.53
N MET A 42 42.08 -45.01 -15.70
CA MET A 42 41.95 -44.53 -14.33
C MET A 42 41.39 -43.10 -14.34
N ARG A 43 40.53 -42.78 -13.37
CA ARG A 43 39.78 -41.52 -13.29
C ARG A 43 40.63 -40.27 -13.51
N ASP A 44 41.79 -40.19 -12.87
CA ASP A 44 42.65 -38.99 -12.90
C ASP A 44 43.44 -38.85 -14.23
N PHE A 45 43.34 -39.84 -15.12
CA PHE A 45 44.03 -39.92 -16.41
C PHE A 45 43.08 -39.96 -17.61
N VAL A 46 41.77 -39.82 -17.38
CA VAL A 46 40.77 -39.71 -18.45
C VAL A 46 41.17 -38.55 -19.37
N GLU A 47 41.15 -38.80 -20.69
CA GLU A 47 41.60 -37.87 -21.74
C GLU A 47 43.12 -37.53 -21.74
N PHE A 48 43.93 -38.19 -20.90
CA PHE A 48 45.40 -38.06 -20.86
C PHE A 48 46.12 -39.43 -20.86
N GLU A 49 45.62 -40.36 -21.67
CA GLU A 49 46.08 -41.75 -21.73
C GLU A 49 47.51 -41.90 -22.28
N ASN A 50 47.86 -41.09 -23.26
CA ASN A 50 49.14 -41.15 -23.99
C ASN A 50 50.17 -40.12 -23.48
N GLY A 51 49.96 -39.56 -22.30
CA GLY A 51 50.83 -38.55 -21.71
C GLY A 51 52.25 -39.04 -21.39
N ASP A 52 53.19 -38.09 -21.32
CA ASP A 52 54.58 -38.33 -20.94
C ASP A 52 54.70 -39.04 -19.58
N GLN A 53 55.65 -39.96 -19.46
CA GLN A 53 55.87 -40.73 -18.23
C GLN A 53 56.15 -39.84 -17.01
N VAL A 54 56.80 -38.68 -17.23
CA VAL A 54 57.06 -37.67 -16.19
C VAL A 54 55.76 -37.05 -15.68
N THR A 55 54.85 -36.67 -16.58
CA THR A 55 53.55 -36.10 -16.24
C THR A 55 52.67 -37.15 -15.56
N LYS A 56 52.73 -38.41 -16.01
CA LYS A 56 52.03 -39.52 -15.36
C LYS A 56 52.51 -39.78 -13.93
N ALA A 57 53.82 -39.78 -13.71
CA ALA A 57 54.40 -39.91 -12.38
C ALA A 57 54.05 -38.72 -11.47
N ALA A 58 54.03 -37.50 -12.01
CA ALA A 58 53.60 -36.30 -11.29
C ALA A 58 52.12 -36.37 -10.87
N MET A 59 51.23 -36.82 -11.77
CA MET A 59 49.81 -37.02 -11.48
C MET A 59 49.58 -38.12 -10.44
N MET A 60 50.29 -39.25 -10.51
CA MET A 60 50.22 -40.29 -9.49
C MET A 60 50.65 -39.77 -8.11
N SER A 61 51.77 -39.04 -8.08
CA SER A 61 52.28 -38.43 -6.84
C SER A 61 51.27 -37.44 -6.27
N TYR A 62 50.66 -36.63 -7.13
CA TYR A 62 49.59 -35.71 -6.76
C TYR A 62 48.37 -36.42 -6.18
N SER A 63 47.82 -37.42 -6.88
CA SER A 63 46.63 -38.16 -6.42
C SER A 63 46.88 -38.85 -5.09
N TYR A 64 48.08 -39.40 -4.87
CA TYR A 64 48.49 -39.99 -3.60
C TYR A 64 48.58 -38.94 -2.48
N LEU A 65 49.29 -37.84 -2.70
CA LEU A 65 49.48 -36.79 -1.69
C LEU A 65 48.18 -36.06 -1.35
N SER A 66 47.32 -35.83 -2.35
CA SER A 66 45.97 -35.28 -2.19
C SER A 66 45.08 -36.22 -1.37
N ALA A 67 45.16 -37.53 -1.62
CA ALA A 67 44.44 -38.56 -0.85
C ALA A 67 44.88 -38.62 0.63
N ILE A 68 46.14 -38.26 0.93
CA ILE A 68 46.68 -38.21 2.30
C ILE A 68 46.45 -36.84 2.98
N GLY A 69 46.00 -35.84 2.22
CA GLY A 69 45.75 -34.48 2.71
C GLY A 69 46.99 -33.59 2.77
N ASN A 70 48.13 -34.02 2.22
CA ASN A 70 49.35 -33.23 2.14
C ASN A 70 49.36 -32.37 0.87
N MET A 71 48.61 -31.27 0.90
CA MET A 71 48.39 -30.41 -0.28
C MET A 71 49.65 -29.67 -0.74
N ASP A 72 50.55 -29.27 0.18
CA ASP A 72 51.76 -28.52 -0.16
C ASP A 72 52.72 -29.34 -1.02
N GLU A 73 52.91 -30.62 -0.70
CA GLU A 73 53.70 -31.53 -1.52
C GLU A 73 52.97 -31.93 -2.81
N ALA A 74 51.65 -32.06 -2.75
CA ALA A 74 50.84 -32.33 -3.94
C ALA A 74 51.01 -31.21 -4.99
N PHE A 75 50.93 -29.93 -4.59
CA PHE A 75 51.14 -28.79 -5.49
C PHE A 75 52.58 -28.72 -6.03
N LYS A 76 53.58 -29.13 -5.25
CA LYS A 76 54.98 -29.24 -5.74
C LYS A 76 55.12 -30.31 -6.82
N ALA A 77 54.43 -31.46 -6.68
CA ALA A 77 54.50 -32.57 -7.63
C ALA A 77 53.94 -32.18 -9.02
N ILE A 78 52.89 -31.36 -9.07
CA ILE A 78 52.24 -30.94 -10.33
C ILE A 78 52.84 -29.67 -10.95
N LYS A 79 53.74 -28.96 -10.26
CA LYS A 79 54.36 -27.73 -10.75
C LYS A 79 55.13 -27.90 -12.07
N SER A 80 55.62 -29.11 -12.34
CA SER A 80 56.34 -29.46 -13.57
C SER A 80 55.41 -29.60 -14.79
N ILE A 81 54.09 -29.70 -14.58
CA ILE A 81 53.11 -29.92 -15.64
C ILE A 81 52.80 -28.61 -16.36
N LYS A 82 53.08 -28.56 -17.67
CA LYS A 82 52.84 -27.37 -18.50
C LYS A 82 51.68 -27.53 -19.49
N SER A 83 51.14 -28.73 -19.65
CA SER A 83 50.10 -29.00 -20.64
C SER A 83 48.75 -28.43 -20.22
N PRO A 84 48.13 -27.52 -21.00
CA PRO A 84 46.81 -26.97 -20.68
C PRO A 84 45.71 -28.04 -20.58
N SER A 85 45.77 -29.07 -21.43
CA SER A 85 44.80 -30.19 -21.41
C SER A 85 44.79 -30.95 -20.10
N VAL A 86 45.95 -31.10 -19.45
CA VAL A 86 46.05 -31.75 -18.14
C VAL A 86 45.38 -30.91 -17.06
N TRP A 87 45.56 -29.60 -17.12
CA TRP A 87 44.93 -28.68 -16.18
C TRP A 87 43.41 -28.60 -16.38
N GLU A 88 42.94 -28.69 -17.62
CA GLU A 88 41.51 -28.79 -17.94
C GLU A 88 40.89 -30.06 -17.37
N ASN A 89 41.52 -31.22 -17.56
CA ASN A 89 41.04 -32.48 -17.02
C ASN A 89 41.04 -32.47 -15.48
N MET A 90 42.08 -31.89 -14.89
CA MET A 90 42.15 -31.71 -13.44
C MET A 90 41.04 -30.77 -12.94
N ALA A 91 40.70 -29.71 -13.68
CA ALA A 91 39.59 -28.82 -13.36
C ALA A 91 38.23 -29.56 -13.46
N ARG A 92 38.00 -30.39 -14.48
CA ARG A 92 36.83 -31.27 -14.59
C ARG A 92 36.72 -32.22 -13.38
N MET A 93 37.85 -32.74 -12.92
CA MET A 93 37.91 -33.59 -11.73
C MET A 93 37.61 -32.82 -10.43
N CYS A 94 37.98 -31.53 -10.36
CA CYS A 94 37.63 -30.66 -9.22
C CYS A 94 36.13 -30.45 -9.09
N VAL A 95 35.38 -30.43 -10.21
CA VAL A 95 33.91 -30.39 -10.19
C VAL A 95 33.33 -31.62 -9.50
N LYS A 96 33.79 -32.82 -9.89
CA LYS A 96 33.30 -34.10 -9.33
C LYS A 96 33.68 -34.29 -7.86
N THR A 97 34.85 -33.78 -7.47
CA THR A 97 35.35 -33.88 -6.09
C THR A 97 34.96 -32.70 -5.20
N LYS A 98 34.32 -31.67 -5.76
CA LYS A 98 33.94 -30.41 -5.08
C LYS A 98 35.13 -29.67 -4.43
N ARG A 99 36.33 -29.79 -5.01
CA ARG A 99 37.59 -29.19 -4.53
C ARG A 99 37.92 -27.90 -5.26
N LEU A 100 37.33 -26.78 -4.83
CA LEU A 100 37.54 -25.46 -5.44
C LEU A 100 38.96 -24.89 -5.23
N ASP A 101 39.61 -25.27 -4.14
CA ASP A 101 40.99 -24.90 -3.82
C ASP A 101 41.97 -25.30 -4.93
N VAL A 102 41.82 -26.53 -5.42
CA VAL A 102 42.60 -27.06 -6.55
C VAL A 102 42.14 -26.43 -7.87
N ALA A 103 40.85 -26.21 -8.04
CA ALA A 103 40.30 -25.63 -9.27
C ALA A 103 40.90 -24.25 -9.59
N PHE A 104 41.12 -23.39 -8.59
CA PHE A 104 41.78 -22.09 -8.80
C PHE A 104 43.20 -22.23 -9.34
N VAL A 105 43.96 -23.23 -8.90
CA VAL A 105 45.31 -23.50 -9.39
C VAL A 105 45.26 -24.00 -10.83
N CYS A 106 44.32 -24.90 -11.14
CA CYS A 106 44.10 -25.39 -12.51
C CYS A 106 43.76 -24.24 -13.46
N LEU A 107 42.76 -23.41 -13.13
CA LEU A 107 42.33 -22.29 -13.96
C LEU A 107 43.43 -21.22 -14.10
N GLY A 108 44.23 -21.00 -13.06
CA GLY A 108 45.39 -20.12 -13.10
C GLY A 108 46.46 -20.59 -14.08
N ASN A 109 46.79 -21.88 -14.08
CA ASN A 109 47.73 -22.48 -15.03
C ASN A 109 47.18 -22.54 -16.47
N MET A 110 45.85 -22.60 -16.63
CA MET A 110 45.19 -22.48 -17.94
C MET A 110 45.12 -21.03 -18.45
N GLY A 111 45.43 -20.04 -17.61
CA GLY A 111 45.30 -18.62 -17.96
C GLY A 111 43.85 -18.12 -18.02
N ASN A 112 42.88 -18.88 -17.50
CA ASN A 112 41.46 -18.52 -17.55
C ASN A 112 41.07 -17.64 -16.34
N ALA A 113 41.54 -16.39 -16.36
CA ALA A 113 41.26 -15.41 -15.30
C ALA A 113 39.75 -15.08 -15.18
N ALA A 114 39.00 -15.15 -16.29
CA ALA A 114 37.56 -14.91 -16.30
C ALA A 114 36.80 -15.98 -15.49
N ALA A 115 37.15 -17.25 -15.65
CA ALA A 115 36.56 -18.33 -14.85
C ALA A 115 36.90 -18.20 -13.36
N VAL A 116 38.14 -17.84 -13.03
CA VAL A 116 38.54 -17.57 -11.64
C VAL A 116 37.71 -16.44 -11.04
N LYS A 117 37.48 -15.36 -11.79
CA LYS A 117 36.64 -14.26 -11.36
C LYS A 117 35.18 -14.71 -11.16
N ALA A 118 34.60 -15.42 -12.13
CA ALA A 118 33.21 -15.89 -12.05
C ALA A 118 32.97 -16.77 -10.81
N ILE A 119 33.90 -17.65 -10.46
CA ILE A 119 33.80 -18.49 -9.26
C ILE A 119 33.92 -17.64 -7.99
N ARG A 120 34.81 -16.64 -7.95
CA ARG A 120 34.91 -15.72 -6.80
C ARG A 120 33.66 -14.88 -6.61
N ASP A 121 33.08 -14.38 -7.69
CA ASP A 121 31.85 -13.60 -7.65
C ASP A 121 30.69 -14.49 -7.15
N ALA A 122 30.64 -15.76 -7.57
CA ALA A 122 29.70 -16.75 -7.03
C ALA A 122 29.93 -17.03 -5.53
N GLN A 123 31.19 -17.10 -5.07
CA GLN A 123 31.53 -17.28 -3.66
C GLN A 123 31.12 -16.10 -2.77
N LEU A 124 31.07 -14.89 -3.32
CA LEU A 124 30.61 -13.70 -2.61
C LEU A 124 29.10 -13.61 -2.56
N SER A 125 28.42 -14.09 -3.60
CA SER A 125 26.97 -13.95 -3.77
C SER A 125 26.19 -15.10 -3.11
N GLU A 126 26.77 -16.30 -3.09
CA GLU A 126 26.10 -17.54 -2.68
C GLU A 126 26.81 -18.20 -1.50
N VAL A 127 26.05 -18.86 -0.62
CA VAL A 127 26.61 -19.55 0.57
C VAL A 127 26.98 -20.99 0.25
N GLU A 128 26.29 -21.59 -0.72
CA GLU A 128 26.28 -23.01 -1.01
C GLU A 128 27.45 -23.39 -1.92
N VAL A 129 28.30 -24.28 -1.42
CA VAL A 129 29.47 -24.78 -2.16
C VAL A 129 29.09 -25.40 -3.50
N ASP A 130 27.94 -26.07 -3.57
CA ASP A 130 27.44 -26.70 -4.79
C ASP A 130 27.12 -25.66 -5.88
N ALA A 131 26.66 -24.45 -5.52
CA ALA A 131 26.47 -23.36 -6.47
C ALA A 131 27.81 -22.82 -7.02
N HIS A 132 28.83 -22.73 -6.17
CA HIS A 132 30.18 -22.34 -6.59
C HIS A 132 30.81 -23.39 -7.53
N VAL A 133 30.64 -24.67 -7.20
CA VAL A 133 31.12 -25.79 -8.03
C VAL A 133 30.32 -25.88 -9.34
N ALA A 134 29.03 -25.55 -9.33
CA ALA A 134 28.23 -25.44 -10.56
C ALA A 134 28.75 -24.33 -11.46
N MET A 135 29.15 -23.18 -10.91
CA MET A 135 29.80 -22.12 -11.68
C MET A 135 31.12 -22.61 -12.31
N LEU A 136 31.95 -23.34 -11.57
CA LEU A 136 33.15 -23.99 -12.13
C LEU A 136 32.77 -24.96 -13.27
N ALA A 137 31.74 -25.79 -13.07
CA ALA A 137 31.26 -26.74 -14.06
C ALA A 137 30.86 -26.06 -15.37
N ILE A 138 30.16 -24.92 -15.29
CA ILE A 138 29.83 -24.10 -16.47
C ILE A 138 31.11 -23.63 -17.19
N GLN A 139 32.09 -23.10 -16.45
CA GLN A 139 33.32 -22.57 -17.05
C GLN A 139 34.19 -23.64 -17.74
N VAL A 140 34.05 -24.91 -17.34
CA VAL A 140 34.79 -26.04 -17.92
C VAL A 140 33.90 -26.83 -18.92
N GLY A 141 32.67 -26.37 -19.19
CA GLY A 141 31.76 -27.01 -20.15
C GLY A 141 31.12 -28.32 -19.67
N MET A 142 31.03 -28.53 -18.35
CA MET A 142 30.36 -29.67 -17.71
C MET A 142 28.90 -29.30 -17.38
N HIS A 143 28.07 -29.17 -18.42
CA HIS A 143 26.71 -28.64 -18.31
C HIS A 143 25.75 -29.56 -17.53
N GLU A 144 25.85 -30.87 -17.71
CA GLU A 144 25.01 -31.84 -17.00
C GLU A 144 25.29 -31.84 -15.49
N GLU A 145 26.57 -31.80 -15.11
CA GLU A 145 26.97 -31.70 -13.71
C GLU A 145 26.57 -30.34 -13.10
N ALA A 146 26.67 -29.24 -13.86
CA ALA A 146 26.21 -27.93 -13.41
C ALA A 146 24.70 -27.93 -13.06
N GLU A 147 23.88 -28.52 -13.94
CA GLU A 147 22.44 -28.66 -13.71
C GLU A 147 22.13 -29.48 -12.45
N GLN A 148 22.79 -30.64 -12.28
CA GLN A 148 22.61 -31.49 -11.10
C GLN A 148 23.02 -30.77 -9.83
N LEU A 149 24.13 -30.03 -9.85
CA LEU A 149 24.62 -29.27 -8.70
C LEU A 149 23.64 -28.15 -8.29
N TYR A 150 23.08 -27.40 -9.24
CA TYR A 150 22.06 -26.40 -8.91
C TYR A 150 20.76 -27.00 -8.38
N LYS A 151 20.33 -28.16 -8.90
CA LYS A 151 19.16 -28.89 -8.36
C LYS A 151 19.41 -29.38 -6.93
N ASN A 152 20.62 -29.88 -6.66
CA ASN A 152 21.01 -30.38 -5.34
C ASN A 152 21.04 -29.28 -4.28
N CYS A 153 21.48 -28.07 -4.61
CA CYS A 153 21.45 -26.94 -3.69
C CYS A 153 20.13 -26.15 -3.69
N HIS A 154 19.14 -26.60 -4.47
CA HIS A 154 17.82 -25.96 -4.60
C HIS A 154 17.87 -24.50 -5.06
N ARG A 155 18.95 -24.08 -5.72
CA ARG A 155 19.06 -22.75 -6.35
C ARG A 155 18.53 -22.79 -7.78
N TYR A 156 17.21 -22.91 -7.88
CA TYR A 156 16.48 -22.96 -9.15
C TYR A 156 16.48 -21.63 -9.91
N ASP A 157 16.71 -20.52 -9.21
CA ASP A 157 16.96 -19.20 -9.79
C ASP A 157 18.23 -19.19 -10.65
N LEU A 158 19.34 -19.71 -10.12
CA LEU A 158 20.60 -19.84 -10.86
C LEU A 158 20.49 -20.88 -11.99
N LEU A 159 19.75 -21.96 -11.74
CA LEU A 159 19.47 -22.95 -12.78
C LEU A 159 18.67 -22.35 -13.95
N ASN A 160 17.69 -21.49 -13.65
CA ASN A 160 16.90 -20.79 -14.66
C ASN A 160 17.81 -19.86 -15.49
N ILE A 161 18.66 -19.05 -14.85
CA ILE A 161 19.65 -18.22 -15.54
C ILE A 161 20.57 -19.07 -16.43
N PHE A 162 21.02 -20.21 -15.92
CA PHE A 162 21.85 -21.15 -16.69
C PHE A 162 21.14 -21.68 -17.94
N TYR A 163 19.86 -22.07 -17.83
CA TYR A 163 19.09 -22.51 -19.00
C TYR A 163 18.88 -21.40 -20.03
N GLN A 164 18.60 -20.16 -19.58
CA GLN A 164 18.47 -19.01 -20.47
C GLN A 164 19.79 -18.74 -21.21
N ALA A 165 20.92 -18.74 -20.50
CA ALA A 165 22.25 -18.56 -21.09
C ALA A 165 22.63 -19.69 -22.07
N SER A 166 22.08 -20.90 -21.86
CA SER A 166 22.27 -22.06 -22.74
C SER A 166 21.27 -22.12 -23.91
N ASN A 167 20.41 -21.11 -24.09
CA ASN A 167 19.31 -21.06 -25.06
C ASN A 167 18.25 -22.18 -24.88
N ASN A 168 18.20 -22.83 -23.71
CA ASN A 168 17.21 -23.87 -23.39
C ASN A 168 15.96 -23.26 -22.75
N TRP A 169 15.26 -22.42 -23.52
CA TRP A 169 14.12 -21.63 -23.03
C TRP A 169 12.94 -22.45 -22.51
N THR A 170 12.66 -23.61 -23.10
CA THR A 170 11.60 -24.52 -22.63
C THR A 170 11.87 -25.02 -21.21
N GLN A 171 13.10 -25.45 -20.94
CA GLN A 171 13.54 -25.88 -19.61
C GLN A 171 13.60 -24.72 -18.62
N ALA A 172 14.01 -23.53 -19.07
CA ALA A 172 14.01 -22.32 -18.25
C ALA A 172 12.59 -21.98 -17.76
N ILE A 173 11.60 -22.00 -18.67
CA ILE A 173 10.19 -21.74 -18.34
C ILE A 173 9.65 -22.82 -17.41
N GLU A 174 9.88 -24.10 -17.69
CA GLU A 174 9.44 -25.18 -16.80
C GLU A 174 10.04 -25.07 -15.39
N CYS A 175 11.32 -24.69 -15.29
CA CYS A 175 12.00 -24.46 -14.02
C CYS A 175 11.35 -23.28 -13.27
N ALA A 176 11.05 -22.19 -13.97
CA ALA A 176 10.39 -21.02 -13.41
C ALA A 176 8.94 -21.31 -12.96
N GLU A 177 8.19 -22.11 -13.72
CA GLU A 177 6.81 -22.47 -13.37
C GLU A 177 6.75 -23.37 -12.13
N LYS A 178 7.66 -24.34 -12.02
CA LYS A 178 7.66 -25.34 -10.95
C LYS A 178 8.33 -24.86 -9.66
N HIS A 179 9.45 -24.13 -9.79
CA HIS A 179 10.36 -23.88 -8.67
C HIS A 179 10.76 -22.41 -8.49
N ASP A 180 10.75 -21.60 -9.56
CA ASP A 180 11.20 -20.20 -9.53
C ASP A 180 10.12 -19.22 -10.06
N ARG A 181 8.98 -19.19 -9.35
CA ARG A 181 7.82 -18.39 -9.75
C ARG A 181 8.10 -16.88 -9.76
N ILE A 182 9.09 -16.42 -8.99
CA ILE A 182 9.46 -15.00 -8.91
C ILE A 182 9.99 -14.52 -10.26
N HIS A 183 10.87 -15.29 -10.90
CA HIS A 183 11.46 -14.91 -12.18
C HIS A 183 10.67 -15.40 -13.40
N LEU A 184 9.50 -16.03 -13.22
CA LEU A 184 8.69 -16.51 -14.35
C LEU A 184 8.38 -15.42 -15.38
N ARG A 185 7.96 -14.23 -14.91
CA ARG A 185 7.67 -13.09 -15.79
C ARG A 185 8.92 -12.58 -16.50
N THR A 186 10.04 -12.52 -15.79
CA THR A 186 11.34 -12.11 -16.36
C THR A 186 11.83 -13.12 -17.39
N THR A 187 11.62 -14.41 -17.15
CA THR A 187 12.01 -15.50 -18.06
C THR A 187 11.23 -15.42 -19.37
N PHE A 188 9.91 -15.20 -19.30
CA PHE A 188 9.10 -14.94 -20.49
C PHE A 188 9.52 -13.65 -21.21
N TYR A 189 9.89 -12.61 -20.48
CA TYR A 189 10.40 -11.37 -21.06
C TYR A 189 11.70 -11.59 -21.85
N CYS A 190 12.70 -12.22 -21.23
CA CYS A 190 13.97 -12.53 -21.88
C CYS A 190 13.79 -13.46 -23.08
N TYR A 191 12.87 -14.44 -22.99
CA TYR A 191 12.55 -15.30 -24.13
C TYR A 191 11.87 -14.52 -25.27
N GLY A 192 10.98 -13.59 -24.95
CA GLY A 192 10.37 -12.68 -25.92
C GLY A 192 11.41 -11.84 -26.66
N GLN A 193 12.38 -11.27 -25.94
CA GLN A 193 13.50 -10.52 -26.53
C GLN A 193 14.35 -11.40 -27.44
N TYR A 194 14.66 -12.63 -27.02
CA TYR A 194 15.40 -13.57 -27.85
C TYR A 194 14.67 -13.93 -29.16
N LEU A 195 13.34 -14.13 -29.09
CA LEU A 195 12.54 -14.41 -30.28
C LEU A 195 12.43 -13.20 -31.21
N GLU A 196 12.37 -12.00 -30.65
CA GLU A 196 12.42 -10.74 -31.40
C GLU A 196 13.75 -10.61 -32.15
N ASP A 197 14.89 -10.87 -31.50
CA ASP A 197 16.22 -10.86 -32.12
C ASP A 197 16.35 -11.87 -33.28
N LEU A 198 15.62 -13.00 -33.19
CA LEU A 198 15.52 -13.99 -34.26
C LEU A 198 14.55 -13.60 -35.38
N GLY A 199 13.78 -12.52 -35.22
CA GLY A 199 12.76 -12.06 -36.17
C GLY A 199 11.40 -12.75 -36.06
N ASN A 200 11.19 -13.61 -35.05
CA ASN A 200 9.90 -14.26 -34.80
C ASN A 200 8.98 -13.35 -33.96
N LYS A 201 8.34 -12.38 -34.64
CA LYS A 201 7.44 -11.39 -34.00
C LYS A 201 6.24 -12.04 -33.31
N GLU A 202 5.60 -13.03 -33.93
CA GLU A 202 4.41 -13.69 -33.35
C GLU A 202 4.73 -14.39 -32.03
N GLY A 203 5.82 -15.15 -31.98
CA GLY A 203 6.28 -15.80 -30.76
C GLY A 203 6.73 -14.80 -29.69
N ALA A 204 7.35 -13.68 -30.10
CA ALA A 204 7.73 -12.62 -29.18
C ALA A 204 6.50 -11.98 -28.53
N VAL A 205 5.44 -11.69 -29.30
CA VAL A 205 4.16 -11.17 -28.78
C VAL A 205 3.64 -12.09 -27.67
N GLU A 206 3.45 -13.38 -27.95
CA GLU A 206 2.91 -14.34 -26.98
C GLU A 206 3.68 -14.33 -25.65
N ASN A 207 5.01 -14.24 -25.71
CA ASN A 207 5.86 -14.21 -24.53
C ASN A 207 5.81 -12.86 -23.80
N PHE A 208 5.70 -11.73 -24.51
CA PHE A 208 5.43 -10.42 -23.88
C PHE A 208 4.03 -10.32 -23.26
N GLU A 209 3.05 -11.10 -23.75
CA GLU A 209 1.76 -11.22 -23.09
C GLU A 209 1.90 -11.96 -21.75
N LYS A 210 2.62 -13.09 -21.75
CA LYS A 210 2.88 -13.90 -20.55
C LYS A 210 3.74 -13.17 -19.52
N SER A 211 4.68 -12.32 -19.95
CA SER A 211 5.45 -11.46 -19.05
C SER A 211 4.63 -10.27 -18.50
N GLY A 212 3.53 -9.90 -19.18
CA GLY A 212 2.72 -8.72 -18.86
C GLY A 212 3.36 -7.39 -19.29
N THR A 213 4.36 -7.40 -20.16
CA THR A 213 5.03 -6.20 -20.71
C THR A 213 4.50 -5.77 -22.08
N PHE A 214 3.51 -6.50 -22.62
CA PHE A 214 2.94 -6.28 -23.95
C PHE A 214 2.50 -4.83 -24.24
N ARG A 215 2.07 -4.06 -23.22
CA ARG A 215 1.60 -2.68 -23.40
C ARG A 215 2.68 -1.75 -23.95
N PHE A 216 3.94 -2.06 -23.66
CA PHE A 216 5.08 -1.25 -24.09
C PHE A 216 5.86 -1.97 -25.19
N GLU A 217 6.19 -3.24 -24.99
CA GLU A 217 7.10 -3.96 -25.88
C GLU A 217 6.47 -4.32 -27.23
N VAL A 218 5.18 -4.67 -27.27
CA VAL A 218 4.53 -5.05 -28.53
C VAL A 218 4.39 -3.83 -29.46
N PRO A 219 3.90 -2.66 -28.99
CA PRO A 219 3.95 -1.45 -29.80
C PRO A 219 5.35 -1.10 -30.25
N ARG A 220 6.35 -1.11 -29.35
CA ARG A 220 7.75 -0.80 -29.67
C ARG A 220 8.29 -1.69 -30.80
N MET A 221 8.06 -2.99 -30.72
CA MET A 221 8.52 -3.98 -31.70
C MET A 221 7.78 -3.86 -33.04
N MET A 222 6.50 -3.52 -33.04
CA MET A 222 5.64 -3.49 -34.23
C MET A 222 5.42 -2.08 -34.81
N MET A 223 6.17 -1.06 -34.37
CA MET A 223 6.03 0.30 -34.91
C MET A 223 6.25 0.38 -36.42
N ASP A 224 7.09 -0.49 -36.98
CA ASP A 224 7.37 -0.53 -38.41
C ASP A 224 6.18 -1.08 -39.23
N ASP A 225 5.34 -1.92 -38.62
CA ASP A 225 4.19 -2.60 -39.23
C ASP A 225 2.86 -2.15 -38.58
N VAL A 226 2.47 -0.92 -38.90
CA VAL A 226 1.30 -0.21 -38.33
C VAL A 226 -0.01 -1.01 -38.46
N ASP A 227 -0.22 -1.68 -39.59
CA ASP A 227 -1.46 -2.44 -39.87
C ASP A 227 -1.58 -3.68 -38.96
N GLU A 228 -0.47 -4.41 -38.75
CA GLU A 228 -0.43 -5.57 -37.86
C GLU A 228 -0.63 -5.15 -36.40
N LEU A 229 -0.01 -4.04 -36.00
CA LEU A 229 -0.18 -3.46 -34.67
C LEU A 229 -1.65 -3.06 -34.43
N GLN A 230 -2.31 -2.43 -35.40
CA GLN A 230 -3.73 -2.09 -35.29
C GLN A 230 -4.59 -3.35 -35.14
N ALA A 231 -4.35 -4.39 -35.94
CA ALA A 231 -5.08 -5.65 -35.87
C ALA A 231 -4.89 -6.31 -34.48
N TYR A 232 -3.68 -6.28 -33.94
CA TYR A 232 -3.37 -6.77 -32.60
C TYR A 232 -4.17 -6.03 -31.51
N ILE A 233 -4.20 -4.70 -31.56
CA ILE A 233 -4.90 -3.85 -30.59
C ILE A 233 -6.42 -4.14 -30.62
N LEU A 234 -6.99 -4.24 -31.83
CA LEU A 234 -8.41 -4.56 -32.02
C LEU A 234 -8.77 -5.98 -31.53
N LYS A 235 -7.86 -6.94 -31.68
CA LYS A 235 -8.04 -8.32 -31.20
C LYS A 235 -8.02 -8.39 -29.67
N ARG A 236 -7.07 -7.71 -29.02
CA ARG A 236 -6.88 -7.76 -27.56
C ARG A 236 -7.90 -6.94 -26.77
N LYS A 237 -8.27 -5.75 -27.27
CA LYS A 237 -9.20 -4.82 -26.59
C LYS A 237 -8.76 -4.36 -25.19
N ASP A 238 -7.46 -4.18 -24.95
CA ASP A 238 -6.96 -3.59 -23.71
C ASP A 238 -7.13 -2.06 -23.73
N LYS A 239 -7.77 -1.48 -22.70
CA LYS A 239 -8.11 -0.06 -22.64
C LYS A 239 -6.87 0.85 -22.69
N GLU A 240 -5.81 0.51 -21.96
CA GLU A 240 -4.60 1.33 -21.91
C GLU A 240 -3.85 1.32 -23.25
N LEU A 241 -3.79 0.15 -23.90
CA LEU A 241 -3.21 0.03 -25.23
C LEU A 241 -4.03 0.80 -26.29
N MET A 242 -5.37 0.76 -26.21
CA MET A 242 -6.23 1.56 -27.08
C MET A 242 -6.04 3.06 -26.88
N LYS A 243 -5.86 3.53 -25.63
CA LYS A 243 -5.54 4.94 -25.35
C LYS A 243 -4.19 5.34 -25.95
N TRP A 244 -3.18 4.49 -25.81
CA TRP A 244 -1.86 4.73 -26.42
C TRP A 244 -1.98 4.83 -27.94
N TRP A 245 -2.73 3.93 -28.57
CA TRP A 245 -2.97 3.95 -30.02
C TRP A 245 -3.74 5.19 -30.46
N ALA A 246 -4.75 5.60 -29.72
CA ALA A 246 -5.51 6.81 -29.99
C ALA A 246 -4.61 8.07 -29.92
N ARG A 247 -3.68 8.14 -28.96
CA ARG A 247 -2.67 9.21 -28.88
C ARG A 247 -1.72 9.22 -30.08
N TYR A 248 -1.35 8.03 -30.56
CA TYR A 248 -0.52 7.91 -31.76
C TYR A 248 -1.27 8.42 -33.00
N LEU A 249 -2.54 8.04 -33.19
CA LEU A 249 -3.38 8.54 -34.29
C LEU A 249 -3.59 10.06 -34.21
N GLU A 250 -3.81 10.60 -33.01
CA GLU A 250 -3.91 12.04 -32.76
C GLU A 250 -2.61 12.76 -33.16
N SER A 251 -1.44 12.16 -32.92
CA SER A 251 -0.14 12.72 -33.35
C SER A 251 0.06 12.71 -34.87
N LEU A 252 -0.58 11.78 -35.58
CA LEU A 252 -0.62 11.73 -37.05
C LEU A 252 -1.65 12.71 -37.64
N GLY A 253 -2.53 13.27 -36.81
CA GLY A 253 -3.59 14.19 -37.21
C GLY A 253 -4.92 13.52 -37.55
N ASP A 254 -5.05 12.20 -37.40
CA ASP A 254 -6.31 11.48 -37.62
C ASP A 254 -7.20 11.52 -36.37
N MET A 255 -7.94 12.62 -36.24
CA MET A 255 -8.81 12.87 -35.09
C MET A 255 -10.04 11.95 -35.06
N GLU A 256 -10.57 11.56 -36.23
CA GLU A 256 -11.76 10.70 -36.32
C GLU A 256 -11.44 9.28 -35.86
N ALA A 257 -10.33 8.70 -36.33
CA ALA A 257 -9.88 7.40 -35.87
C ALA A 257 -9.49 7.44 -34.39
N ALA A 258 -8.82 8.50 -33.93
CA ALA A 258 -8.50 8.67 -32.52
C ALA A 258 -9.77 8.68 -31.63
N LEU A 259 -10.83 9.40 -32.03
CA LEU A 259 -12.12 9.40 -31.32
C LEU A 259 -12.76 8.01 -31.25
N PHE A 260 -12.67 7.23 -32.32
CA PHE A 260 -13.17 5.86 -32.32
C PHE A 260 -12.48 4.98 -31.26
N PHE A 261 -11.15 5.04 -31.16
CA PHE A 261 -10.40 4.29 -30.15
C PHE A 261 -10.58 4.84 -28.74
N TYR A 262 -10.63 6.16 -28.55
CA TYR A 262 -10.92 6.76 -27.25
C TYR A 262 -12.31 6.36 -26.73
N LYS A 263 -13.32 6.33 -27.60
CA LYS A 263 -14.68 5.86 -27.28
C LYS A 263 -14.68 4.39 -26.82
N GLN A 264 -13.92 3.51 -27.48
CA GLN A 264 -13.79 2.11 -27.04
C GLN A 264 -13.03 1.98 -25.71
N SER A 265 -12.06 2.86 -25.45
CA SER A 265 -11.28 2.87 -24.21
C SER A 265 -11.95 3.60 -23.03
N GLU A 266 -13.12 4.22 -23.26
CA GLU A 266 -13.85 5.08 -22.31
C GLU A 266 -13.02 6.27 -21.80
N ASP A 267 -12.11 6.81 -22.62
CA ASP A 267 -11.35 8.02 -22.29
C ASP A 267 -12.08 9.28 -22.74
N TYR A 268 -13.08 9.67 -21.94
CA TYR A 268 -13.94 10.81 -22.25
C TYR A 268 -13.21 12.16 -22.20
N LEU A 269 -12.17 12.30 -21.38
CA LEU A 269 -11.36 13.52 -21.31
C LEU A 269 -10.70 13.80 -22.66
N SER A 270 -10.02 12.79 -23.22
CA SER A 270 -9.35 12.93 -24.52
C SER A 270 -10.36 13.18 -25.64
N MET A 271 -11.54 12.54 -25.60
CA MET A 271 -12.62 12.81 -26.55
C MET A 271 -13.10 14.26 -26.49
N VAL A 272 -13.41 14.78 -25.29
CA VAL A 272 -13.83 16.19 -25.11
C VAL A 272 -12.73 17.13 -25.57
N ARG A 273 -11.45 16.84 -25.29
CA ARG A 273 -10.33 17.65 -25.77
C ARG A 273 -10.33 17.74 -27.29
N ILE A 274 -10.48 16.62 -27.99
CA ILE A 274 -10.53 16.60 -29.47
C ILE A 274 -11.75 17.35 -29.98
N HIS A 275 -12.94 17.11 -29.43
CA HIS A 275 -14.15 17.85 -29.85
C HIS A 275 -14.02 19.36 -29.62
N CYS A 276 -13.42 19.79 -28.50
CA CYS A 276 -13.13 21.21 -28.25
C CYS A 276 -12.11 21.78 -29.25
N PHE A 277 -11.07 21.01 -29.60
CA PHE A 277 -10.08 21.41 -30.60
C PHE A 277 -10.69 21.54 -32.00
N CYS A 278 -11.62 20.66 -32.37
CA CYS A 278 -12.35 20.71 -33.64
C CYS A 278 -13.54 21.70 -33.64
N GLU A 279 -13.69 22.54 -32.59
CA GLU A 279 -14.80 23.49 -32.40
C GLU A 279 -16.21 22.84 -32.32
N ASN A 280 -16.30 21.52 -32.14
CA ASN A 280 -17.53 20.75 -32.00
C ASN A 280 -18.07 20.79 -30.56
N MET A 281 -18.31 21.98 -30.03
CA MET A 281 -18.72 22.19 -28.63
C MET A 281 -20.04 21.51 -28.26
N LYS A 282 -20.96 21.33 -29.22
CA LYS A 282 -22.26 20.67 -29.00
C LYS A 282 -22.09 19.18 -28.70
N GLU A 283 -21.20 18.50 -29.42
CA GLU A 283 -20.92 17.08 -29.22
C GLU A 283 -20.17 16.87 -27.90
N ALA A 284 -19.23 17.75 -27.57
CA ALA A 284 -18.54 17.73 -26.28
C ALA A 284 -19.51 17.91 -25.09
N GLU A 285 -20.49 18.81 -25.24
CA GLU A 285 -21.56 19.04 -24.24
C GLU A 285 -22.44 17.80 -24.05
N GLN A 286 -22.90 17.19 -25.15
CA GLN A 286 -23.68 15.94 -25.10
C GLN A 286 -22.87 14.82 -24.43
N LEU A 287 -21.60 14.65 -24.81
CA LEU A 287 -20.73 13.63 -24.24
C LEU A 287 -20.57 13.80 -22.72
N CYS A 288 -20.38 15.02 -22.23
CA CYS A 288 -20.29 15.31 -20.79
C CYS A 288 -21.64 15.09 -20.07
N GLN A 289 -22.76 15.40 -20.73
CA GLN A 289 -24.11 15.18 -20.18
C GLN A 289 -24.47 13.69 -20.09
N ASP A 290 -24.05 12.89 -21.07
CA ASP A 290 -24.31 11.45 -21.11
C ASP A 290 -23.40 10.69 -20.13
N THR A 291 -22.12 11.04 -20.06
CA THR A 291 -21.12 10.29 -19.28
C THR A 291 -21.02 10.78 -17.83
N GLY A 292 -21.10 12.09 -17.60
CA GLY A 292 -20.85 12.68 -16.28
C GLY A 292 -19.41 12.52 -15.79
N ASP A 293 -18.44 12.26 -16.66
CA ASP A 293 -17.03 12.14 -16.25
C ASP A 293 -16.49 13.47 -15.70
N LYS A 294 -15.83 13.43 -14.54
CA LYS A 294 -15.40 14.64 -13.82
C LYS A 294 -14.31 15.39 -14.57
N ALA A 295 -13.33 14.68 -15.13
CA ALA A 295 -12.22 15.29 -15.84
C ALA A 295 -12.68 15.91 -17.16
N ALA A 296 -13.53 15.19 -17.91
CA ALA A 296 -14.16 15.69 -19.12
C ALA A 296 -15.00 16.96 -18.86
N CYS A 297 -15.87 16.94 -17.83
CA CYS A 297 -16.68 18.09 -17.44
C CYS A 297 -15.81 19.29 -17.03
N TYR A 298 -14.71 19.05 -16.30
CA TYR A 298 -13.77 20.10 -15.91
C TYR A 298 -13.13 20.77 -17.13
N HIS A 299 -12.62 19.98 -18.08
CA HIS A 299 -11.99 20.51 -19.29
C HIS A 299 -12.99 21.35 -20.10
N LEU A 300 -14.22 20.85 -20.28
CA LEU A 300 -15.27 21.59 -20.98
C LEU A 300 -15.65 22.89 -20.25
N ALA A 301 -15.70 22.88 -18.92
CA ALA A 301 -15.98 24.07 -18.12
C ALA A 301 -14.93 25.17 -18.31
N CYS A 302 -13.64 24.80 -18.36
CA CYS A 302 -12.54 25.73 -18.66
C CYS A 302 -12.67 26.33 -20.07
N GLN A 303 -13.06 25.53 -21.07
CA GLN A 303 -13.27 26.04 -22.42
C GLN A 303 -14.44 27.03 -22.49
N PHE A 304 -15.53 26.78 -21.76
CA PHE A 304 -16.63 27.75 -21.67
C PHE A 304 -16.27 29.01 -20.89
N GLU A 305 -15.36 28.92 -19.92
CA GLU A 305 -14.83 30.08 -19.22
C GLU A 305 -14.04 30.98 -20.19
N ILE A 306 -13.14 30.38 -21.00
CA ILE A 306 -12.37 31.08 -22.03
C ILE A 306 -13.30 31.70 -23.09
N SER A 307 -14.36 30.98 -23.48
CA SER A 307 -15.35 31.49 -24.45
C SER A 307 -16.30 32.54 -23.86
N GLY A 308 -16.21 32.86 -22.56
CA GLY A 308 -17.05 33.82 -21.86
C GLY A 308 -18.47 33.33 -21.52
N ASN A 309 -18.78 32.05 -21.73
CA ASN A 309 -20.09 31.47 -21.38
C ASN A 309 -20.11 31.00 -19.92
N ILE A 310 -20.18 31.95 -19.00
CA ILE A 310 -20.09 31.70 -17.56
C ILE A 310 -21.20 30.78 -17.02
N PRO A 311 -22.48 30.92 -17.40
CA PRO A 311 -23.53 30.03 -16.87
C PRO A 311 -23.29 28.56 -17.19
N LYS A 312 -22.85 28.25 -18.42
CA LYS A 312 -22.49 26.87 -18.79
C LYS A 312 -21.23 26.40 -18.07
N SER A 313 -20.24 27.27 -17.92
CA SER A 313 -19.01 26.96 -17.19
C SER A 313 -19.30 26.56 -15.73
N ILE A 314 -20.14 27.33 -15.03
CA ILE A 314 -20.58 27.01 -13.66
C ILE A 314 -21.31 25.67 -13.59
N HIS A 315 -22.23 25.41 -14.54
CA HIS A 315 -22.95 24.13 -14.61
C HIS A 315 -21.98 22.94 -14.72
N PHE A 316 -21.01 23.01 -15.62
CA PHE A 316 -20.04 21.92 -15.81
C PHE A 316 -19.01 21.81 -14.69
N PHE A 317 -18.58 22.91 -14.05
CA PHE A 317 -17.74 22.84 -12.85
C PHE A 317 -18.48 22.20 -11.67
N SER A 318 -19.77 22.50 -11.48
CA SER A 318 -20.61 21.85 -10.47
C SER A 318 -20.73 20.35 -10.73
N ARG A 319 -20.93 19.95 -11.98
CA ARG A 319 -20.97 18.53 -12.40
C ARG A 319 -19.62 17.82 -12.20
N ALA A 320 -18.51 18.52 -12.41
CA ALA A 320 -17.16 18.03 -12.14
C ALA A 320 -16.82 17.93 -10.64
N GLN A 321 -17.68 18.46 -9.75
CA GLN A 321 -17.44 18.63 -8.31
C GLN A 321 -16.28 19.58 -7.97
N CYS A 322 -15.92 20.46 -8.90
CA CYS A 322 -14.89 21.50 -8.70
C CYS A 322 -15.55 22.81 -8.25
N TYR A 323 -16.15 22.79 -7.06
CA TYR A 323 -16.96 23.90 -6.55
C TYR A 323 -16.17 25.19 -6.34
N SER A 324 -14.89 25.13 -5.96
CA SER A 324 -14.06 26.32 -5.74
C SER A 324 -13.94 27.19 -7.00
N ASN A 325 -13.81 26.56 -8.18
CA ASN A 325 -13.78 27.27 -9.46
C ASN A 325 -15.15 27.87 -9.82
N ALA A 326 -16.23 27.10 -9.60
CA ALA A 326 -17.58 27.58 -9.81
C ALA A 326 -17.91 28.78 -8.90
N ILE A 327 -17.48 28.73 -7.64
CA ILE A 327 -17.63 29.78 -6.63
C ILE A 327 -16.86 31.03 -7.04
N ARG A 328 -15.61 30.90 -7.50
CA ARG A 328 -14.83 32.05 -7.99
C ARG A 328 -15.57 32.76 -9.13
N LEU A 329 -16.03 32.01 -10.12
CA LEU A 329 -16.78 32.57 -11.25
C LEU A 329 -18.11 33.21 -10.83
N ALA A 330 -18.83 32.58 -9.89
CA ALA A 330 -20.07 33.10 -9.36
C ALA A 330 -19.86 34.43 -8.59
N LYS A 331 -18.75 34.56 -7.83
CA LYS A 331 -18.37 35.82 -7.16
C LYS A 331 -18.06 36.94 -8.15
N GLU A 332 -17.28 36.64 -9.20
CA GLU A 332 -16.91 37.61 -10.25
C GLU A 332 -18.12 38.14 -11.03
N LYS A 333 -19.13 37.30 -11.27
CA LYS A 333 -20.36 37.67 -12.00
C LYS A 333 -21.55 38.03 -11.10
N GLN A 334 -21.37 38.05 -9.78
CA GLN A 334 -22.41 38.40 -8.79
C GLN A 334 -23.66 37.51 -8.87
N LEU A 335 -23.49 36.21 -9.12
CA LEU A 335 -24.58 35.23 -9.20
C LEU A 335 -24.94 34.71 -7.79
N ASP A 336 -25.55 35.57 -6.98
CA ASP A 336 -25.73 35.35 -5.53
C ASP A 336 -26.61 34.13 -5.17
N GLN A 337 -27.57 33.77 -6.03
CA GLN A 337 -28.44 32.61 -5.80
C GLN A 337 -27.70 31.30 -6.04
N GLU A 338 -26.97 31.22 -7.15
CA GLU A 338 -26.16 30.04 -7.49
C GLU A 338 -24.98 29.88 -6.53
N LEU A 339 -24.35 30.98 -6.12
CA LEU A 339 -23.25 30.99 -5.15
C LEU A 339 -23.65 30.34 -3.82
N MET A 340 -24.87 30.62 -3.32
CA MET A 340 -25.36 29.99 -2.08
C MET A 340 -25.52 28.48 -2.25
N ASN A 341 -26.08 28.03 -3.38
CA ASN A 341 -26.27 26.60 -3.62
C ASN A 341 -24.92 25.87 -3.79
N LEU A 342 -23.97 26.48 -4.50
CA LEU A 342 -22.64 25.91 -4.73
C LEU A 342 -21.82 25.83 -3.44
N SER A 343 -21.90 26.87 -2.59
CA SER A 343 -21.18 26.89 -1.32
C SER A 343 -21.69 25.84 -0.33
N MET A 344 -22.98 25.55 -0.33
CA MET A 344 -23.53 24.46 0.51
C MET A 344 -23.02 23.07 0.10
N LEU A 345 -22.56 22.90 -1.14
CA LEU A 345 -22.00 21.64 -1.66
C LEU A 345 -20.46 21.58 -1.58
N SER A 346 -19.80 22.70 -1.25
CA SER A 346 -18.35 22.84 -1.29
C SER A 346 -17.67 22.45 0.02
N THR A 347 -16.36 22.70 0.08
CA THR A 347 -15.56 22.51 1.30
C THR A 347 -15.86 23.59 2.35
N GLN A 348 -15.44 23.37 3.60
CA GLN A 348 -15.58 24.35 4.70
C GLN A 348 -14.84 25.66 4.39
N GLU A 349 -13.64 25.59 3.80
CA GLU A 349 -12.86 26.77 3.42
C GLU A 349 -13.59 27.61 2.36
N ASP A 350 -14.17 26.94 1.37
CA ASP A 350 -14.96 27.59 0.33
C ASP A 350 -16.22 28.26 0.94
N MET A 351 -16.91 27.59 1.88
CA MET A 351 -18.06 28.17 2.61
C MET A 351 -17.68 29.46 3.34
N LEU A 352 -16.56 29.44 4.08
CA LEU A 352 -16.07 30.63 4.80
C LEU A 352 -15.71 31.76 3.85
N SER A 353 -15.08 31.45 2.71
CA SER A 353 -14.77 32.44 1.69
C SER A 353 -16.03 33.06 1.06
N CYS A 354 -17.11 32.29 0.94
CA CYS A 354 -18.40 32.77 0.42
C CYS A 354 -19.12 33.62 1.47
N ALA A 355 -19.05 33.24 2.74
CA ALA A 355 -19.58 34.03 3.84
C ALA A 355 -18.95 35.43 3.91
N GLN A 356 -17.61 35.51 3.78
CA GLN A 356 -16.88 36.78 3.70
C GLN A 356 -17.35 37.65 2.53
N TYR A 357 -17.58 37.05 1.37
CA TYR A 357 -18.08 37.78 0.20
C TYR A 357 -19.47 38.38 0.44
N PHE A 358 -20.39 37.64 1.07
CA PHE A 358 -21.72 38.15 1.40
C PHE A 358 -21.67 39.26 2.47
N GLU A 359 -20.75 39.16 3.43
CA GLU A 359 -20.50 40.19 4.44
C GLU A 359 -19.96 41.49 3.80
N GLU A 360 -19.00 41.40 2.88
CA GLU A 360 -18.44 42.56 2.17
C GLU A 360 -19.46 43.24 1.25
N LYS A 361 -20.32 42.46 0.58
CA LYS A 361 -21.33 42.98 -0.35
C LYS A 361 -22.46 43.73 0.38
N GLY A 362 -22.81 43.28 1.57
CA GLY A 362 -23.89 43.82 2.39
C GLY A 362 -25.30 43.47 1.88
N GLY A 363 -26.25 43.27 2.80
CA GLY A 363 -27.67 43.07 2.48
C GLY A 363 -28.09 41.60 2.28
N MET A 364 -27.20 40.64 2.52
CA MET A 364 -27.50 39.20 2.54
C MET A 364 -26.95 38.50 3.79
N ASP A 365 -27.10 39.16 4.93
CA ASP A 365 -26.49 38.73 6.19
C ASP A 365 -27.03 37.35 6.64
N ASP A 366 -28.28 37.00 6.34
CA ASP A 366 -28.88 35.68 6.64
C ASP A 366 -28.07 34.55 6.00
N LYS A 367 -27.63 34.76 4.75
CA LYS A 367 -26.84 33.79 3.99
C LYS A 367 -25.42 33.70 4.53
N ALA A 368 -24.82 34.84 4.87
CA ALA A 368 -23.49 34.90 5.45
C ALA A 368 -23.45 34.16 6.80
N ILE A 369 -24.44 34.39 7.67
CA ILE A 369 -24.59 33.73 8.97
C ILE A 369 -24.74 32.22 8.78
N ALA A 370 -25.61 31.78 7.86
CA ALA A 370 -25.80 30.36 7.57
C ALA A 370 -24.51 29.68 7.08
N LEU A 371 -23.74 30.34 6.21
CA LEU A 371 -22.48 29.81 5.70
C LEU A 371 -21.35 29.81 6.75
N TYR A 372 -21.25 30.84 7.59
CA TYR A 372 -20.28 30.85 8.70
C TYR A 372 -20.59 29.73 9.71
N HIS A 373 -21.86 29.53 10.03
CA HIS A 373 -22.30 28.44 10.90
C HIS A 373 -21.93 27.08 10.30
N ARG A 374 -22.30 26.83 9.04
CA ARG A 374 -22.05 25.55 8.36
C ARG A 374 -20.55 25.31 8.10
N GLY A 375 -19.79 26.37 7.88
CA GLY A 375 -18.33 26.36 7.71
C GLY A 375 -17.56 26.20 9.03
N GLY A 376 -18.24 26.10 10.19
CA GLY A 376 -17.63 25.85 11.50
C GLY A 376 -17.14 27.10 12.23
N SER A 377 -17.30 28.30 11.67
CA SER A 377 -16.95 29.56 12.34
C SER A 377 -18.15 30.14 13.09
N VAL A 378 -18.56 29.43 14.14
CA VAL A 378 -19.76 29.73 14.93
C VAL A 378 -19.67 31.07 15.65
N SER A 379 -18.49 31.43 16.18
CA SER A 379 -18.27 32.70 16.87
C SER A 379 -18.55 33.90 15.97
N LYS A 380 -18.01 33.89 14.74
CA LYS A 380 -18.26 34.93 13.74
C LYS A 380 -19.72 34.95 13.29
N ALA A 381 -20.34 33.78 13.11
CA ALA A 381 -21.76 33.69 12.75
C ALA A 381 -22.65 34.40 13.80
N ILE A 382 -22.34 34.21 15.07
CA ILE A 382 -23.07 34.83 16.20
C ILE A 382 -22.83 36.33 16.27
N ASP A 383 -21.58 36.77 16.18
CA ASP A 383 -21.24 38.20 16.19
C ASP A 383 -21.93 38.93 15.02
N LEU A 384 -21.99 38.30 13.84
CA LEU A 384 -22.70 38.82 12.68
C LEU A 384 -24.22 38.79 12.85
N ALA A 385 -24.78 37.75 13.48
CA ALA A 385 -26.21 37.69 13.80
C ALA A 385 -26.63 38.80 14.77
N PHE A 386 -25.79 39.13 15.76
CA PHE A 386 -26.01 40.23 16.67
C PHE A 386 -25.93 41.59 15.98
N SER A 387 -24.92 41.80 15.13
CA SER A 387 -24.75 43.08 14.43
C SER A 387 -25.86 43.36 13.41
N SER A 388 -26.32 42.32 12.70
CA SER A 388 -27.40 42.37 11.70
C SER A 388 -28.80 42.27 12.30
N LYS A 389 -28.93 42.00 13.61
CA LYS A 389 -30.21 41.82 14.33
C LYS A 389 -31.09 40.70 13.76
N GLN A 390 -30.48 39.62 13.29
CA GLN A 390 -31.18 38.50 12.68
C GLN A 390 -31.47 37.40 13.70
N PHE A 391 -32.53 37.61 14.47
CA PHE A 391 -32.89 36.77 15.61
C PHE A 391 -33.36 35.35 15.22
N GLY A 392 -33.95 35.19 14.03
CA GLY A 392 -34.35 33.88 13.51
C GLY A 392 -33.15 32.98 13.21
N ALA A 393 -32.07 33.54 12.65
CA ALA A 393 -30.84 32.78 12.39
C ALA A 393 -30.11 32.41 13.69
N LEU A 394 -30.11 33.31 14.68
CA LEU A 394 -29.49 33.07 15.98
C LEU A 394 -30.17 31.92 16.75
N GLN A 395 -31.50 31.77 16.64
CA GLN A 395 -32.24 30.65 17.22
C GLN A 395 -31.86 29.29 16.63
N LEU A 396 -31.54 29.23 15.33
CA LEU A 396 -31.10 28.01 14.67
C LEU A 396 -29.68 27.64 15.07
N ILE A 397 -28.79 28.65 15.16
CA ILE A 397 -27.41 28.45 15.62
C ILE A 397 -27.42 27.96 17.06
N SER A 398 -28.29 28.52 17.92
CA SER A 398 -28.26 28.22 19.36
C SER A 398 -28.62 26.78 19.72
N ASP A 399 -29.36 26.09 18.85
CA ASP A 399 -29.69 24.68 19.05
C ASP A 399 -28.49 23.75 18.78
N ASP A 400 -27.51 24.22 17.98
CA ASP A 400 -26.28 23.49 17.63
C ASP A 400 -25.07 23.89 18.50
N LEU A 401 -25.24 24.80 19.48
CA LEU A 401 -24.17 25.23 20.39
C LEU A 401 -23.90 24.21 21.49
N ASP A 402 -22.63 23.83 21.64
CA ASP A 402 -22.16 22.87 22.65
C ASP A 402 -21.04 23.46 23.54
N GLU A 403 -20.47 22.62 24.40
CA GLU A 403 -19.40 22.97 25.34
C GLU A 403 -18.06 23.34 24.67
N ASN A 404 -17.92 23.14 23.35
CA ASN A 404 -16.68 23.41 22.62
C ASN A 404 -16.55 24.88 22.17
N VAL A 405 -17.62 25.66 22.27
CA VAL A 405 -17.66 27.08 21.90
C VAL A 405 -17.10 27.94 23.03
N ASP A 406 -16.51 29.10 22.68
CA ASP A 406 -15.99 30.06 23.66
C ASP A 406 -17.07 30.44 24.69
N PRO A 407 -16.82 30.24 26.00
CA PRO A 407 -17.75 30.60 27.07
C PRO A 407 -18.26 32.04 27.02
N GLN A 408 -17.47 32.99 26.47
CA GLN A 408 -17.91 34.39 26.32
C GLN A 408 -19.03 34.56 25.29
N VAL A 409 -18.98 33.80 24.20
CA VAL A 409 -19.99 33.85 23.14
C VAL A 409 -21.28 33.21 23.63
N LEU A 410 -21.17 32.07 24.32
CA LEU A 410 -22.31 31.40 24.97
C LEU A 410 -23.03 32.32 25.97
N HIS A 411 -22.27 33.12 26.73
CA HIS A 411 -22.85 34.10 27.65
C HIS A 411 -23.66 35.18 26.92
N LYS A 412 -23.08 35.78 25.87
CA LYS A 412 -23.79 36.79 25.07
C LYS A 412 -25.08 36.23 24.47
N CYS A 413 -25.05 34.98 24.01
CA CYS A 413 -26.26 34.29 23.54
C CYS A 413 -27.26 34.08 24.68
N ALA A 414 -26.82 33.68 25.87
CA ALA A 414 -27.69 33.52 27.02
C ALA A 414 -28.37 34.83 27.43
N ASP A 415 -27.61 35.94 27.53
CA ASP A 415 -28.16 37.28 27.81
C ASP A 415 -29.25 37.66 26.82
N PHE A 416 -29.02 37.39 25.53
CA PHE A 416 -30.00 37.62 24.48
C PHE A 416 -31.28 36.79 24.66
N PHE A 417 -31.18 35.50 24.99
CA PHE A 417 -32.36 34.68 25.22
C PHE A 417 -33.12 35.09 26.49
N ILE A 418 -32.42 35.61 27.50
CA ILE A 418 -33.04 36.19 28.71
C ILE A 418 -33.84 37.44 28.35
N GLU A 419 -33.30 38.33 27.52
CA GLU A 419 -34.02 39.54 27.06
C GLU A 419 -35.26 39.21 26.21
N ASN A 420 -35.31 38.05 25.56
CA ASN A 420 -36.43 37.62 24.72
C ASN A 420 -37.37 36.60 25.40
N ASP A 421 -37.35 36.50 26.73
CA ASP A 421 -38.18 35.60 27.54
C ASP A 421 -38.03 34.09 27.22
N GLN A 422 -36.95 33.68 26.55
CA GLN A 422 -36.64 32.27 26.23
C GLN A 422 -35.70 31.67 27.28
N PHE A 423 -36.21 31.54 28.51
CA PHE A 423 -35.39 31.15 29.65
C PHE A 423 -34.88 29.69 29.60
N ASP A 424 -35.63 28.76 29.00
CA ASP A 424 -35.21 27.35 28.87
C ASP A 424 -33.92 27.21 28.04
N LYS A 425 -33.82 27.93 26.92
CA LYS A 425 -32.63 27.95 26.07
C LYS A 425 -31.46 28.67 26.75
N ALA A 426 -31.75 29.79 27.43
CA ALA A 426 -30.75 30.53 28.19
C ALA A 426 -30.09 29.68 29.29
N VAL A 427 -30.87 28.89 30.04
CA VAL A 427 -30.35 27.97 31.07
C VAL A 427 -29.39 26.96 30.45
N ASN A 428 -29.75 26.33 29.32
CA ASN A 428 -28.88 25.37 28.65
C ASN A 428 -27.55 25.98 28.19
N LEU A 429 -27.57 27.21 27.66
CA LEU A 429 -26.36 27.94 27.24
C LEU A 429 -25.50 28.39 28.44
N LEU A 430 -26.13 28.80 29.56
CA LEU A 430 -25.39 29.12 30.80
C LEU A 430 -24.71 27.89 31.41
N ILE A 431 -25.34 26.72 31.32
CA ILE A 431 -24.74 25.45 31.72
C ILE A 431 -23.52 25.14 30.84
N ALA A 432 -23.67 25.29 29.52
CA ALA A 432 -22.58 25.06 28.57
C ALA A 432 -21.40 26.04 28.80
N SER A 433 -21.67 27.30 29.13
CA SER A 433 -20.66 28.30 29.50
C SER A 433 -20.05 28.12 30.89
N LYS A 434 -20.44 27.08 31.63
CA LYS A 434 -20.00 26.74 33.01
C LYS A 434 -20.41 27.77 34.08
N LYS A 435 -21.40 28.61 33.79
CA LYS A 435 -21.97 29.58 34.74
C LYS A 435 -23.16 28.99 35.51
N PHE A 436 -22.89 27.96 36.30
CA PHE A 436 -23.95 27.20 36.98
C PHE A 436 -24.73 28.00 38.03
N GLU A 437 -24.09 28.97 38.68
CA GLU A 437 -24.75 29.80 39.71
C GLU A 437 -25.83 30.70 39.12
N GLU A 438 -25.52 31.35 37.99
CA GLU A 438 -26.48 32.18 37.25
C GLU A 438 -27.60 31.29 36.68
N ALA A 439 -27.27 30.13 36.10
CA ALA A 439 -28.26 29.17 35.60
C ALA A 439 -29.22 28.70 36.70
N LEU A 440 -28.72 28.34 37.88
CA LEU A 440 -29.53 27.90 39.02
C LEU A 440 -30.43 29.01 39.56
N ARG A 441 -29.93 30.25 39.55
CA ARG A 441 -30.72 31.42 39.94
C ARG A 441 -31.87 31.64 38.96
N MET A 442 -31.61 31.55 37.66
CA MET A 442 -32.69 31.65 36.66
C MET A 442 -33.74 30.53 36.81
N CYS A 443 -33.33 29.30 37.10
CA CYS A 443 -34.28 28.21 37.36
C CYS A 443 -35.18 28.48 38.58
N LEU A 444 -34.69 29.24 39.57
CA LEU A 444 -35.47 29.62 40.74
C LEU A 444 -36.36 30.84 40.49
N ASP A 445 -35.85 31.83 39.78
CA ASP A 445 -36.53 33.11 39.56
C ASP A 445 -37.66 32.97 38.50
N HIS A 446 -37.52 32.06 37.54
CA HIS A 446 -38.47 31.83 36.43
C HIS A 446 -39.19 30.47 36.49
N ASP A 447 -39.13 29.74 37.61
CA ASP A 447 -39.81 28.45 37.83
C ASP A 447 -39.52 27.34 36.79
N ILE A 448 -38.31 27.29 36.22
CA ILE A 448 -37.90 26.26 35.25
C ILE A 448 -37.56 24.96 35.99
N GLN A 449 -38.25 23.87 35.65
CA GLN A 449 -38.06 22.55 36.26
C GLN A 449 -36.65 22.00 35.99
N ILE A 450 -35.87 21.77 37.05
CA ILE A 450 -34.57 21.11 36.93
C ILE A 450 -34.79 19.62 36.63
N THR A 451 -34.55 19.21 35.38
CA THR A 451 -34.55 17.81 34.97
C THR A 451 -33.28 17.09 35.43
N GLU A 452 -33.31 15.76 35.45
CA GLU A 452 -32.15 14.94 35.82
C GLU A 452 -30.95 15.18 34.89
N GLU A 453 -31.21 15.39 33.59
CA GLU A 453 -30.19 15.69 32.59
C GLU A 453 -29.49 17.03 32.85
N ILE A 454 -30.26 18.10 33.12
CA ILE A 454 -29.73 19.41 33.48
C ILE A 454 -28.88 19.31 34.75
N ALA A 455 -29.40 18.59 35.75
CA ALA A 455 -28.70 18.42 37.02
C ALA A 455 -27.43 17.58 36.92
N GLU A 456 -27.33 16.68 35.93
CA GLU A 456 -26.10 15.91 35.67
C GLU A 456 -25.08 16.72 34.87
N LYS A 457 -25.50 17.52 33.86
CA LYS A 457 -24.62 18.45 33.14
C LYS A 457 -23.99 19.52 34.05
N MET A 458 -24.74 19.99 35.06
CA MET A 458 -24.21 20.91 36.08
C MET A 458 -23.24 20.22 37.08
N THR A 459 -23.07 18.90 37.04
CA THR A 459 -22.19 18.17 37.97
C THR A 459 -20.94 17.63 37.30
N PHE A 460 -19.78 18.16 37.68
CA PHE A 460 -18.48 17.69 37.17
C PHE A 460 -18.24 16.17 37.36
N PRO A 461 -17.32 15.53 36.61
CA PRO A 461 -16.78 14.23 36.99
C PRO A 461 -15.98 14.31 38.30
N LYS A 462 -15.86 13.20 39.05
CA LYS A 462 -15.15 13.17 40.35
C LYS A 462 -13.66 13.53 40.26
N GLU A 463 -13.09 13.57 39.06
CA GLU A 463 -11.65 13.55 38.85
C GLU A 463 -11.02 14.93 38.62
N HIS A 464 -11.78 15.98 38.25
CA HIS A 464 -11.21 17.22 37.67
C HIS A 464 -11.76 18.56 38.22
N SER A 465 -12.38 18.58 39.40
CA SER A 465 -12.95 19.81 39.98
C SER A 465 -12.62 19.97 41.45
N ASP A 466 -12.49 21.22 41.92
CA ASP A 466 -12.35 21.57 43.33
C ASP A 466 -13.43 20.86 44.15
N ALA A 467 -13.02 19.90 44.97
CA ALA A 467 -13.93 19.07 45.75
C ALA A 467 -14.91 19.89 46.60
N LYS A 468 -14.47 21.07 47.07
CA LYS A 468 -15.31 22.02 47.83
C LYS A 468 -16.36 22.71 46.95
N TYR A 469 -15.99 23.18 45.76
CA TYR A 469 -16.91 23.85 44.85
C TYR A 469 -17.96 22.88 44.30
N ARG A 470 -17.55 21.64 44.01
CA ARG A 470 -18.46 20.54 43.65
C ARG A 470 -19.51 20.25 44.72
N LEU A 471 -19.09 20.14 45.99
CA LEU A 471 -20.00 19.87 47.11
C LEU A 471 -20.99 21.02 47.30
N TYR A 472 -20.51 22.26 47.22
CA TYR A 472 -21.34 23.46 47.27
C TYR A 472 -22.40 23.47 46.15
N LEU A 473 -21.99 23.17 44.90
CA LEU A 473 -22.90 23.16 43.77
C LEU A 473 -23.96 22.04 43.87
N LEU A 474 -23.57 20.84 44.31
CA LEU A 474 -24.51 19.73 44.55
C LEU A 474 -25.55 20.07 45.61
N GLU A 475 -25.14 20.77 46.68
CA GLU A 475 -26.05 21.23 47.72
C GLU A 475 -27.02 22.29 47.19
N LYS A 476 -26.54 23.22 46.36
CA LYS A 476 -27.38 24.25 45.72
C LYS A 476 -28.38 23.66 44.73
N ILE A 477 -27.97 22.73 43.86
CA ILE A 477 -28.87 22.01 42.96
C ILE A 477 -29.95 21.27 43.76
N GLY A 478 -29.56 20.59 44.85
CA GLY A 478 -30.49 19.90 45.73
C GLY A 478 -31.49 20.84 46.42
N GLU A 479 -31.05 22.03 46.86
CA GLU A 479 -31.91 23.07 47.41
C GLU A 479 -32.92 23.58 46.38
N CYS A 480 -32.49 23.80 45.13
CA CYS A 480 -33.37 24.23 44.05
C CYS A 480 -34.41 23.15 43.71
N ALA A 481 -33.99 21.90 43.52
CA ALA A 481 -34.89 20.78 43.22
C ALA A 481 -35.92 20.54 44.35
N TYR A 482 -35.52 20.73 45.61
CA TYR A 482 -36.41 20.63 46.76
C TYR A 482 -37.46 21.74 46.80
N LYS A 483 -37.11 22.97 46.40
CA LYS A 483 -38.07 24.09 46.29
C LYS A 483 -39.07 23.88 45.14
N GLN A 484 -38.61 23.28 44.04
CA GLN A 484 -39.45 22.99 42.87
C GLN A 484 -40.34 21.74 43.04
N GLY A 485 -40.26 21.05 44.18
CA GLY A 485 -41.08 19.86 44.49
C GLY A 485 -40.53 18.53 43.95
N SER A 486 -39.35 18.53 43.30
CA SER A 486 -38.68 17.31 42.81
C SER A 486 -37.85 16.64 43.92
N PHE A 487 -38.54 16.00 44.86
CA PHE A 487 -37.93 15.44 46.08
C PHE A 487 -36.98 14.27 45.82
N HIS A 488 -37.21 13.47 44.78
CA HIS A 488 -36.32 12.35 44.42
C HIS A 488 -34.97 12.84 43.88
N LEU A 489 -34.98 13.84 42.98
CA LEU A 489 -33.76 14.43 42.45
C LEU A 489 -32.97 15.15 43.55
N ALA A 490 -33.66 15.91 44.41
CA ALA A 490 -33.05 16.56 45.57
C ALA A 490 -32.34 15.54 46.48
N THR A 491 -32.98 14.40 46.74
CA THR A 491 -32.37 13.31 47.52
C THR A 491 -31.10 12.77 46.85
N LYS A 492 -31.15 12.48 45.53
CA LYS A 492 -29.98 11.98 44.78
C LYS A 492 -28.80 12.97 44.84
N LYS A 493 -29.06 14.27 44.72
CA LYS A 493 -28.00 15.30 44.76
C LYS A 493 -27.48 15.56 46.19
N PHE A 494 -28.34 15.57 47.21
CA PHE A 494 -27.90 15.70 48.62
C PHE A 494 -27.09 14.49 49.12
N THR A 495 -27.42 13.28 48.65
CA THR A 495 -26.65 12.07 48.97
C THR A 495 -25.27 12.10 48.30
N GLN A 496 -25.19 12.55 47.05
CA GLN A 496 -23.92 12.80 46.35
C GLN A 496 -23.08 13.90 47.03
N ALA A 497 -23.73 14.92 47.62
CA ALA A 497 -23.06 15.96 48.42
C ALA A 497 -22.62 15.49 49.82
N GLY A 498 -22.98 14.27 50.24
CA GLY A 498 -22.70 13.77 51.59
C GLY A 498 -23.60 14.36 52.69
N ASN A 499 -24.57 15.22 52.36
CA ASN A 499 -25.50 15.84 53.31
C ASN A 499 -26.72 14.93 53.55
N LYS A 500 -26.51 13.88 54.36
CA LYS A 500 -27.53 12.85 54.66
C LYS A 500 -28.77 13.40 55.37
N MET A 501 -28.64 14.48 56.14
CA MET A 501 -29.74 15.10 56.87
C MET A 501 -30.73 15.80 55.92
N LYS A 502 -30.22 16.61 54.97
CA LYS A 502 -31.08 17.23 53.94
C LYS A 502 -31.68 16.18 53.01
N ALA A 503 -30.91 15.15 52.64
CA ALA A 503 -31.41 14.03 51.84
C ALA A 503 -32.59 13.30 52.52
N MET A 504 -32.49 12.99 53.83
CA MET A 504 -33.58 12.35 54.56
C MET A 504 -34.82 13.25 54.65
N LYS A 505 -34.65 14.57 54.88
CA LYS A 505 -35.77 15.52 54.89
C LYS A 505 -36.49 15.59 53.54
N SER A 506 -35.75 15.53 52.44
CA SER A 506 -36.32 15.48 51.09
C SER A 506 -37.09 14.18 50.84
N LEU A 507 -36.55 13.03 51.25
CA LEU A 507 -37.24 11.73 51.17
C LEU A 507 -38.53 11.67 51.99
N LEU A 508 -38.49 12.18 53.22
CA LEU A 508 -39.68 12.22 54.08
C LEU A 508 -40.81 13.04 53.45
N LYS A 509 -40.48 14.13 52.76
CA LYS A 509 -41.46 14.92 52.00
C LYS A 509 -41.95 14.26 50.72
N SER A 510 -41.19 13.33 50.13
CA SER A 510 -41.64 12.59 48.95
C SER A 510 -42.65 11.48 49.28
N GLY A 511 -42.72 11.03 50.54
CA GLY A 511 -43.64 9.98 50.99
C GLY A 511 -43.29 8.56 50.52
N ASP A 512 -42.10 8.36 49.93
CA ASP A 512 -41.67 7.07 49.36
C ASP A 512 -41.09 6.16 50.46
N THR A 513 -41.98 5.39 51.10
CA THR A 513 -41.67 4.56 52.27
C THR A 513 -40.56 3.53 52.02
N GLU A 514 -40.48 2.97 50.81
CA GLU A 514 -39.46 1.98 50.46
C GLU A 514 -38.06 2.61 50.41
N LYS A 515 -37.92 3.77 49.74
CA LYS A 515 -36.64 4.48 49.68
C LYS A 515 -36.23 5.07 51.03
N ILE A 516 -37.19 5.48 51.87
CA ILE A 516 -36.92 5.97 53.23
C ILE A 516 -36.30 4.87 54.09
N VAL A 517 -36.90 3.68 54.11
CA VAL A 517 -36.39 2.53 54.89
C VAL A 517 -35.01 2.10 54.39
N PHE A 518 -34.82 2.03 53.08
CA PHE A 518 -33.53 1.72 52.49
C PHE A 518 -32.46 2.75 52.88
N PHE A 519 -32.76 4.05 52.74
CA PHE A 519 -31.81 5.12 53.05
C PHE A 519 -31.46 5.19 54.54
N ALA A 520 -32.42 4.93 55.43
CA ALA A 520 -32.20 4.84 56.88
C ALA A 520 -31.28 3.66 57.24
N GLY A 521 -31.50 2.49 56.63
CA GLY A 521 -30.68 1.30 56.84
C GLY A 521 -29.22 1.45 56.38
N VAL A 522 -28.99 2.18 55.28
CA VAL A 522 -27.65 2.44 54.73
C VAL A 522 -26.92 3.57 55.46
N SER A 523 -27.62 4.58 55.96
CA SER A 523 -27.00 5.79 56.50
C SER A 523 -26.43 5.68 57.93
N ARG A 524 -26.89 4.68 58.72
CA ARG A 524 -26.40 4.28 60.07
C ARG A 524 -25.96 5.41 61.02
N GLN A 525 -26.57 6.59 60.95
CA GLN A 525 -26.34 7.71 61.87
C GLN A 525 -27.53 7.85 62.82
N LYS A 526 -27.24 7.96 64.13
CA LYS A 526 -28.23 8.03 65.23
C LYS A 526 -29.22 9.19 65.07
N GLU A 527 -28.76 10.33 64.54
CA GLU A 527 -29.55 11.55 64.35
C GLU A 527 -30.61 11.43 63.25
N ILE A 528 -30.38 10.58 62.25
CA ILE A 528 -31.30 10.36 61.13
C ILE A 528 -32.50 9.50 61.58
N CYS A 529 -32.27 8.54 62.47
CA CYS A 529 -33.31 7.66 63.00
C CYS A 529 -34.27 8.40 63.96
N ASN A 530 -33.78 9.39 64.71
CA ASN A 530 -34.61 10.17 65.64
C ASN A 530 -35.51 11.21 64.95
N GLY A 531 -35.26 11.52 63.67
CA GLY A 531 -36.13 12.40 62.88
C GLY A 531 -37.41 11.73 62.37
N LEU A 532 -37.50 10.40 62.48
CA LEU A 532 -38.68 9.60 62.08
C LEU A 532 -39.76 9.52 63.17
N THR A 533 -39.47 9.99 64.39
CA THR A 533 -40.35 9.85 65.56
C THR A 533 -41.16 11.11 65.91
N ASN A 534 -41.16 12.15 65.06
CA ASN A 534 -42.01 13.33 65.22
C ASN A 534 -42.89 13.58 64.00
#